data_AF-A0A0F6SF67-F1
#
_entry.id   AF-A0A0F6SF67-F1
#
_cell.length_a   1.000
_cell.length_b   1.000
_cell.length_c   1.000
_cell.angle_alpha   90.00
_cell.angle_beta   90.00
_cell.angle_gamma   90.00
#
_symmetry.space_group_name_H-M   'P 1'
#
loop_
_entity.id
_entity.type
_entity.pdbx_description
1 polymer ?
#
loop_
_entity_poly.entity_id
_entity_poly.type
_entity_poly.pdbx_seq_one_letter_code
_entity_poly.pdbx_strand_id
1 'polypeptide(L)'
;MGRGLPIVGRVLLCASALAGGALLAHFTRPVAHPAVHAMVREDVTPPEPVDEPIDVAEIAPAPDEHDEPVQPLDGMGADLREGMVITGGTPHRMILFSFDDGPDHRYTPGLLDTLDALGIRAMFFLTARRFEGTTPRERLLADIARDIVARGHIVGSHTMDHVQLPLLSHEDLQEQVLGTERVFENVLGARPWLIRPPGGSRSPRIDAWLAERGYTQVLWNLGTGDFQVRTSDDVVRTFTRVLERRERENGERGGIVLLHDIHEWSVEALPRIVHELEDRNCALLEAGEELYDVVDDPRPFFTTRGEASASEEAPPAMPEPAWLEARQARLRADAEARCARLAMR
;
A
#
# COMPACT_ATOMS: atom_id res chain seq x y z
N MET A 1 -59.26 49.69 16.61
CA MET A 1 -58.52 48.48 16.16
C MET A 1 -59.49 47.57 15.43
N GLY A 2 -59.12 47.09 14.25
CA GLY A 2 -59.82 46.01 13.55
C GLY A 2 -60.63 46.44 12.33
N ARG A 3 -60.03 46.33 11.13
CA ARG A 3 -60.71 46.00 9.86
C ARG A 3 -59.69 45.46 8.84
N GLY A 4 -60.07 44.40 8.11
CA GLY A 4 -59.71 44.22 6.71
C GLY A 4 -58.81 43.03 6.34
N LEU A 5 -59.42 41.93 5.90
CA LEU A 5 -58.91 41.03 4.84
C LEU A 5 -59.40 41.59 3.47
N PRO A 6 -58.75 41.32 2.30
CA PRO A 6 -58.76 39.97 1.67
C PRO A 6 -57.57 39.55 0.74
N ILE A 7 -57.37 38.22 0.64
CA ILE A 7 -57.29 37.32 -0.58
C ILE A 7 -56.30 37.72 -1.72
N VAL A 8 -55.37 36.87 -2.18
CA VAL A 8 -55.41 35.90 -3.33
C VAL A 8 -53.98 35.28 -3.39
N GLY A 9 -53.67 34.02 -3.72
CA GLY A 9 -54.40 32.94 -4.37
C GLY A 9 -53.65 31.60 -4.35
N ARG A 10 -54.42 30.57 -4.71
CA ARG A 10 -54.12 29.13 -4.91
C ARG A 10 -53.04 28.91 -6.00
N VAL A 11 -52.37 27.76 -6.11
CA VAL A 11 -52.91 26.52 -6.71
C VAL A 11 -52.07 25.28 -6.34
N LEU A 12 -52.83 24.26 -5.92
CA LEU A 12 -52.53 22.82 -5.74
C LEU A 12 -52.18 22.11 -7.05
N LEU A 13 -51.53 20.94 -6.98
CA LEU A 13 -52.17 19.66 -7.38
C LEU A 13 -51.28 18.43 -7.06
N CYS A 14 -51.70 17.70 -6.02
CA CYS A 14 -51.56 16.25 -5.93
C CYS A 14 -52.83 15.62 -6.50
N ALA A 15 -52.70 14.48 -7.20
CA ALA A 15 -53.55 13.31 -7.00
C ALA A 15 -53.06 12.11 -7.82
N SER A 16 -52.80 11.03 -7.10
CA SER A 16 -52.66 9.65 -7.52
C SER A 16 -53.99 9.03 -7.96
N ALA A 17 -53.93 8.01 -8.83
CA ALA A 17 -54.98 6.99 -8.95
C ALA A 17 -54.40 5.63 -9.40
N LEU A 18 -54.76 4.59 -8.64
CA LEU A 18 -54.57 3.17 -8.90
C LEU A 18 -55.78 2.60 -9.67
N ALA A 19 -55.53 1.58 -10.50
CA ALA A 19 -56.22 0.27 -10.55
C ALA A 19 -56.43 -0.28 -11.97
N GLY A 20 -56.22 -1.59 -12.15
CA GLY A 20 -56.75 -2.37 -13.28
C GLY A 20 -55.81 -3.45 -13.79
N GLY A 21 -56.11 -4.72 -13.51
CA GLY A 21 -55.28 -5.87 -13.83
C GLY A 21 -55.72 -6.72 -15.04
N ALA A 22 -54.88 -7.73 -15.29
CA ALA A 22 -55.03 -8.96 -16.09
C ALA A 22 -54.99 -8.89 -17.63
N LEU A 23 -53.91 -9.42 -18.21
CA LEU A 23 -53.99 -10.62 -19.07
C LEU A 23 -52.62 -11.30 -19.22
N LEU A 24 -52.59 -12.60 -18.96
CA LEU A 24 -51.49 -13.52 -19.26
C LEU A 24 -51.37 -13.73 -20.77
N ALA A 25 -50.16 -13.59 -21.32
CA ALA A 25 -49.78 -14.24 -22.57
C ALA A 25 -48.28 -14.54 -22.56
N HIS A 26 -47.95 -15.83 -22.54
CA HIS A 26 -46.62 -16.36 -22.77
C HIS A 26 -46.09 -15.93 -24.15
N PHE A 27 -44.92 -15.30 -24.17
CA PHE A 27 -44.01 -15.37 -25.31
C PHE A 27 -42.58 -15.49 -24.81
N THR A 28 -42.12 -16.73 -24.65
CA THR A 28 -40.70 -17.06 -24.66
C THR A 28 -40.17 -16.81 -26.08
N ARG A 29 -39.30 -15.82 -26.24
CA ARG A 29 -38.44 -15.71 -27.43
C ARG A 29 -37.00 -15.98 -27.00
N PRO A 30 -36.31 -16.95 -27.62
CA PRO A 30 -34.92 -17.23 -27.32
C PRO A 30 -34.06 -16.10 -27.86
N VAL A 31 -33.16 -15.57 -27.01
CA VAL A 31 -32.06 -14.72 -27.47
C VAL A 31 -31.06 -15.64 -28.17
N ALA A 32 -30.98 -15.53 -29.49
CA ALA A 32 -29.95 -16.18 -30.28
C ALA A 32 -28.60 -15.49 -30.01
N HIS A 33 -27.62 -16.25 -29.54
CA HIS A 33 -26.23 -15.82 -29.54
C HIS A 33 -25.74 -15.68 -30.98
N PRO A 34 -25.16 -14.54 -31.40
CA PRO A 34 -24.47 -14.48 -32.67
C PRO A 34 -23.18 -15.32 -32.60
N ALA A 35 -22.95 -16.05 -33.69
CA ALA A 35 -21.81 -16.94 -33.88
C ALA A 35 -20.48 -16.21 -33.69
N VAL A 36 -19.55 -16.90 -33.03
CA VAL A 36 -18.16 -16.52 -32.86
C VAL A 36 -17.52 -16.37 -34.24
N HIS A 37 -17.28 -15.13 -34.67
CA HIS A 37 -16.41 -14.88 -35.81
C HIS A 37 -14.99 -15.24 -35.39
N ALA A 38 -14.40 -16.21 -36.10
CA ALA A 38 -12.99 -16.52 -36.04
C ALA A 38 -12.19 -15.26 -36.38
N MET A 39 -11.58 -14.64 -35.36
CA MET A 39 -10.56 -13.63 -35.57
C MET A 39 -9.27 -14.35 -35.97
N VAL A 40 -8.73 -13.93 -37.10
CA VAL A 40 -7.42 -14.28 -37.64
C VAL A 40 -6.38 -14.09 -36.53
N ARG A 41 -5.61 -15.13 -36.24
CA ARG A 41 -4.39 -15.03 -35.44
C ARG A 41 -3.39 -14.24 -36.27
N GLU A 42 -3.17 -12.98 -35.93
CA GLU A 42 -1.88 -12.36 -36.23
C GLU A 42 -0.88 -12.96 -35.24
N ASP A 43 0.15 -13.62 -35.77
CA ASP A 43 1.33 -14.03 -35.00
C ASP A 43 2.01 -12.76 -34.49
N VAL A 44 1.62 -12.33 -33.29
CA VAL A 44 2.37 -11.34 -32.52
C VAL A 44 3.60 -12.07 -31.99
N THR A 45 4.73 -11.86 -32.67
CA THR A 45 6.04 -12.17 -32.10
C THR A 45 6.17 -11.46 -30.75
N PRO A 46 6.52 -12.16 -29.66
CA PRO A 46 6.80 -11.53 -28.38
C PRO A 46 7.84 -10.42 -28.58
N PRO A 47 7.69 -9.25 -27.93
CA PRO A 47 8.78 -8.30 -27.90
C PRO A 47 10.01 -8.99 -27.29
N GLU A 48 11.18 -8.76 -27.89
CA GLU A 48 12.42 -9.26 -27.33
C GLU A 48 12.60 -8.71 -25.90
N PRO A 49 13.13 -9.53 -24.97
CA PRO A 49 13.45 -9.06 -23.63
C PRO A 49 14.37 -7.85 -23.74
N VAL A 50 14.01 -6.78 -23.02
CA VAL A 50 14.86 -5.60 -22.90
C VAL A 50 16.00 -5.96 -21.94
N ASP A 51 17.08 -6.52 -22.48
CA ASP A 51 18.34 -6.79 -21.79
C ASP A 51 19.13 -5.47 -21.56
N GLU A 52 18.48 -4.40 -21.09
CA GLU A 52 19.21 -3.29 -20.49
C GLU A 52 19.32 -3.57 -19.00
N PRO A 53 20.50 -3.97 -18.48
CA PRO A 53 20.69 -4.10 -17.05
C PRO A 53 20.43 -2.74 -16.41
N ILE A 54 19.47 -2.70 -15.49
CA ILE A 54 19.36 -1.60 -14.53
C ILE A 54 20.69 -1.56 -13.80
N ASP A 55 21.47 -0.50 -14.01
CA ASP A 55 22.78 -0.34 -13.39
C ASP A 55 22.61 0.00 -11.90
N VAL A 56 22.32 -1.02 -11.10
CA VAL A 56 22.32 -0.97 -9.63
C VAL A 56 23.71 -0.60 -9.07
N ALA A 57 24.78 -0.59 -9.88
CA ALA A 57 26.11 -0.19 -9.43
C ALA A 57 26.28 1.34 -9.31
N GLU A 58 25.34 2.16 -9.79
CA GLU A 58 25.37 3.61 -9.57
C GLU A 58 24.70 4.04 -8.26
N ILE A 59 24.05 3.10 -7.56
CA ILE A 59 23.46 3.32 -6.25
C ILE A 59 24.54 2.98 -5.23
N ALA A 60 25.20 4.02 -4.73
CA ALA A 60 26.19 3.84 -3.68
C ALA A 60 25.48 3.24 -2.45
N PRO A 61 25.90 2.08 -1.94
CA PRO A 61 25.40 1.63 -0.66
C PRO A 61 25.76 2.69 0.38
N ALA A 62 24.78 3.12 1.16
CA ALA A 62 25.03 4.00 2.30
C ALA A 62 26.07 3.31 3.22
N PRO A 63 27.13 4.00 3.65
CA PRO A 63 28.05 3.45 4.61
C PRO A 63 27.32 3.27 5.95
N ASP A 64 27.21 2.02 6.39
CA ASP A 64 26.74 1.67 7.72
C ASP A 64 27.90 1.84 8.72
N GLU A 65 28.10 3.08 9.20
CA GLU A 65 29.07 3.40 10.25
C GLU A 65 28.37 3.99 11.50
N HIS A 66 27.62 3.12 12.17
CA HIS A 66 27.38 2.97 13.63
C HIS A 66 26.86 4.11 14.56
N ASP A 67 26.20 3.64 15.63
CA ASP A 67 26.06 4.19 17.00
C ASP A 67 24.77 4.89 17.48
N GLU A 68 23.59 4.40 17.07
CA GLU A 68 22.50 4.22 18.07
C GLU A 68 21.91 2.82 17.94
N PRO A 69 21.55 2.14 19.06
CA PRO A 69 20.78 0.92 18.97
C PRO A 69 19.37 1.30 18.51
N VAL A 70 19.17 1.39 17.19
CA VAL A 70 17.84 1.21 16.62
C VAL A 70 17.43 -0.18 17.07
N GLN A 71 16.57 -0.25 18.10
CA GLN A 71 15.97 -1.51 18.50
C GLN A 71 15.47 -2.17 17.21
N PRO A 72 15.92 -3.40 16.89
CA PRO A 72 15.48 -4.06 15.66
C PRO A 72 13.96 -4.01 15.65
N LEU A 73 13.37 -3.41 14.62
CA LEU A 73 11.93 -3.42 14.46
C LEU A 73 11.50 -4.89 14.48
N ASP A 74 10.54 -5.22 15.34
CA ASP A 74 9.98 -6.57 15.33
C ASP A 74 9.43 -6.86 13.93
N GLY A 75 9.88 -7.95 13.33
CA GLY A 75 9.46 -8.38 12.00
C GLY A 75 7.96 -8.63 11.89
N MET A 76 7.22 -8.72 13.00
CA MET A 76 5.74 -8.84 13.02
C MET A 76 5.00 -7.56 13.48
N GLY A 77 5.73 -6.48 13.78
CA GLY A 77 5.18 -5.20 14.22
C GLY A 77 4.57 -5.19 15.62
N ALA A 78 5.01 -6.05 16.54
CA ALA A 78 4.54 -6.13 17.92
C ALA A 78 4.75 -4.84 18.72
N ASP A 79 5.77 -4.04 18.39
CA ASP A 79 6.02 -2.72 18.96
C ASP A 79 5.03 -1.66 18.46
N LEU A 80 4.34 -1.99 17.36
CA LEU A 80 3.34 -1.16 16.72
C LEU A 80 1.93 -1.65 17.03
N ARG A 81 1.77 -2.66 17.91
CA ARG A 81 0.46 -3.14 18.36
C ARG A 81 -0.35 -2.01 18.99
N GLU A 82 -1.67 -2.13 18.93
CA GLU A 82 -2.61 -1.12 19.47
C GLU A 82 -2.58 0.25 18.74
N GLY A 83 -1.84 0.36 17.64
CA GLY A 83 -2.01 1.42 16.65
C GLY A 83 -3.36 1.28 15.95
N MET A 84 -4.03 2.38 15.60
CA MET A 84 -5.44 2.31 15.16
C MET A 84 -5.53 1.99 13.68
N VAL A 85 -5.14 2.99 12.92
CA VAL A 85 -5.33 3.15 11.50
C VAL A 85 -4.27 4.14 11.08
N ILE A 86 -3.30 3.67 10.32
CA ILE A 86 -2.27 4.49 9.72
C ILE A 86 -2.73 4.80 8.30
N THR A 87 -2.98 6.06 7.98
CA THR A 87 -3.34 6.47 6.61
C THR A 87 -2.11 6.77 5.76
N GLY A 88 -0.99 7.07 6.40
CA GLY A 88 0.34 7.14 5.78
C GLY A 88 0.85 8.55 5.44
N GLY A 89 0.03 9.61 5.52
CA GLY A 89 0.49 10.97 5.22
C GLY A 89 1.49 11.53 6.24
N THR A 90 2.44 12.34 5.78
CA THR A 90 3.41 13.04 6.65
C THR A 90 3.80 14.40 6.07
N PRO A 91 4.04 15.44 6.89
CA PRO A 91 4.55 16.72 6.41
C PRO A 91 6.02 16.67 5.98
N HIS A 92 6.73 15.59 6.30
CA HIS A 92 8.14 15.37 5.95
C HIS A 92 8.28 14.64 4.62
N ARG A 93 9.37 14.88 3.90
CA ARG A 93 9.75 14.11 2.71
C ARG A 93 10.26 12.72 3.08
N MET A 94 9.39 11.88 3.62
CA MET A 94 9.70 10.49 4.01
C MET A 94 8.88 9.50 3.20
N ILE A 95 9.51 8.45 2.69
CA ILE A 95 8.89 7.42 1.87
C ILE A 95 9.12 6.07 2.53
N LEU A 96 8.02 5.33 2.76
CA LEU A 96 8.07 3.94 3.20
C LEU A 96 7.44 3.04 2.14
N PHE A 97 8.21 2.09 1.65
CA PHE A 97 7.71 1.13 0.66
C PHE A 97 6.93 0.01 1.33
N SER A 98 5.81 -0.37 0.70
CA SER A 98 5.04 -1.54 1.13
C SER A 98 4.49 -2.34 -0.05
N PHE A 99 4.39 -3.67 0.14
CA PHE A 99 3.99 -4.63 -0.88
C PHE A 99 2.85 -5.52 -0.37
N ASP A 100 1.77 -5.63 -1.16
CA ASP A 100 0.59 -6.45 -0.85
C ASP A 100 0.53 -7.72 -1.70
N ASP A 101 -0.33 -8.65 -1.28
CA ASP A 101 -0.73 -9.91 -1.94
C ASP A 101 0.31 -11.03 -1.97
N GLY A 102 1.57 -10.72 -1.67
CA GLY A 102 2.67 -11.67 -1.68
C GLY A 102 2.53 -12.85 -0.71
N PRO A 103 3.48 -13.79 -0.77
CA PRO A 103 4.63 -13.80 -1.69
C PRO A 103 4.28 -14.38 -3.08
N ASP A 104 5.10 -14.07 -4.10
CA ASP A 104 5.15 -14.75 -5.40
C ASP A 104 6.57 -15.27 -5.67
N HIS A 105 6.68 -16.57 -5.92
CA HIS A 105 7.93 -17.26 -6.24
C HIS A 105 8.73 -16.72 -7.44
N ARG A 106 8.11 -15.97 -8.34
CA ARG A 106 8.78 -15.40 -9.53
C ARG A 106 9.43 -14.05 -9.26
N TYR A 107 8.84 -13.24 -8.39
CA TYR A 107 9.15 -11.81 -8.31
C TYR A 107 9.66 -11.40 -6.93
N THR A 108 9.05 -11.92 -5.85
CA THR A 108 9.46 -11.57 -4.49
C THR A 108 10.95 -11.83 -4.22
N PRO A 109 11.58 -12.94 -4.65
CA PRO A 109 13.01 -13.14 -4.42
C PRO A 109 13.90 -12.06 -5.07
N GLY A 110 13.63 -11.70 -6.32
CA GLY A 110 14.38 -10.64 -7.01
C GLY A 110 14.11 -9.25 -6.43
N LEU A 111 12.89 -9.02 -5.94
CA LEU A 111 12.56 -7.81 -5.18
C LEU A 111 13.39 -7.70 -3.90
N LEU A 112 13.54 -8.79 -3.14
CA LEU A 112 14.36 -8.82 -1.93
C LEU A 112 15.83 -8.53 -2.23
N ASP A 113 16.38 -9.11 -3.29
CA ASP A 113 17.76 -8.82 -3.71
C ASP A 113 17.94 -7.35 -4.13
N THR A 114 16.91 -6.76 -4.76
CA THR A 114 16.91 -5.34 -5.12
C THR A 114 16.82 -4.45 -3.87
N LEU A 115 15.97 -4.78 -2.90
CA LEU A 115 15.86 -4.06 -1.63
C LEU A 115 17.18 -4.07 -0.86
N ASP A 116 17.87 -5.22 -0.80
CA ASP A 116 19.19 -5.34 -0.18
C ASP A 116 20.24 -4.50 -0.89
N ALA A 117 20.26 -4.52 -2.24
CA ALA A 117 21.18 -3.70 -3.03
C ALA A 117 20.97 -2.19 -2.81
N LEU A 118 19.73 -1.78 -2.55
CA LEU A 118 19.35 -0.39 -2.25
C LEU A 118 19.52 -0.03 -0.77
N GLY A 119 19.79 -1.00 0.12
CA GLY A 119 19.79 -0.79 1.57
C GLY A 119 18.42 -0.41 2.14
N ILE A 120 17.33 -0.83 1.49
CA ILE A 120 15.96 -0.48 1.87
C ILE A 120 15.30 -1.65 2.58
N ARG A 121 14.68 -1.38 3.73
CA ARG A 121 13.74 -2.31 4.37
C ARG A 121 12.30 -1.81 4.16
N ALA A 122 11.43 -2.71 3.73
CA ALA A 122 10.03 -2.42 3.39
C ALA A 122 9.04 -3.13 4.33
N MET A 123 7.75 -2.87 4.12
CA MET A 123 6.66 -3.61 4.73
C MET A 123 6.02 -4.58 3.73
N PHE A 124 5.72 -5.80 4.14
CA PHE A 124 5.03 -6.79 3.32
C PHE A 124 3.73 -7.23 3.98
N PHE A 125 2.59 -7.08 3.31
CA PHE A 125 1.30 -7.58 3.76
C PHE A 125 0.97 -8.86 2.99
N LEU A 126 1.18 -10.00 3.65
CA LEU A 126 1.11 -11.30 2.98
C LEU A 126 -0.28 -11.91 3.10
N THR A 127 -0.72 -12.58 2.03
CA THR A 127 -1.96 -13.37 2.03
C THR A 127 -1.67 -14.80 2.51
N ALA A 128 -2.19 -15.19 3.67
CA ALA A 128 -1.81 -16.45 4.34
C ALA A 128 -2.09 -17.71 3.52
N ARG A 129 -3.17 -17.75 2.72
CA ARG A 129 -3.51 -18.91 1.89
C ARG A 129 -2.39 -19.31 0.93
N ARG A 130 -1.51 -18.38 0.54
CA ARG A 130 -0.40 -18.66 -0.38
C ARG A 130 0.68 -19.56 0.21
N PHE A 131 0.83 -19.57 1.52
CA PHE A 131 1.96 -20.24 2.19
C PHE A 131 1.54 -21.09 3.40
N GLU A 132 0.24 -21.35 3.59
CA GLU A 132 -0.26 -22.23 4.66
C GLU A 132 -0.02 -23.72 4.43
N GLY A 133 0.12 -24.12 3.16
CA GLY A 133 -0.07 -25.51 2.76
C GLY A 133 1.21 -26.34 2.69
N THR A 134 1.07 -27.54 2.16
CA THR A 134 2.14 -28.55 2.11
C THR A 134 2.47 -29.00 0.69
N THR A 135 1.96 -28.33 -0.34
CA THR A 135 2.45 -28.56 -1.70
C THR A 135 3.89 -28.04 -1.83
N PRO A 136 4.68 -28.54 -2.80
CA PRO A 136 6.02 -27.99 -3.06
C PRO A 136 6.02 -26.47 -3.28
N ARG A 137 4.98 -25.95 -3.94
CA ARG A 137 4.85 -24.51 -4.20
C ARG A 137 4.57 -23.72 -2.92
N GLU A 138 3.64 -24.17 -2.08
CA GLU A 138 3.33 -23.48 -0.82
C GLU A 138 4.51 -23.51 0.15
N ARG A 139 5.29 -24.60 0.18
CA ARG A 139 6.54 -24.65 0.95
C ARG A 139 7.57 -23.63 0.46
N LEU A 140 7.74 -23.51 -0.85
CA LEU A 140 8.61 -22.48 -1.42
C LEU A 140 8.13 -21.07 -1.04
N LEU A 141 6.83 -20.81 -1.11
CA LEU A 141 6.24 -19.54 -0.70
C LEU A 141 6.40 -19.27 0.80
N ALA A 142 6.32 -20.31 1.63
CA ALA A 142 6.62 -20.23 3.06
C ALA A 142 8.11 -19.93 3.32
N ASP A 143 9.02 -20.50 2.55
CA ASP A 143 10.45 -20.20 2.64
C ASP A 143 10.74 -18.75 2.24
N ILE A 144 10.09 -18.24 1.18
CA ILE A 144 10.17 -16.82 0.80
C ILE A 144 9.62 -15.92 1.89
N ALA A 145 8.47 -16.26 2.51
CA ALA A 145 7.93 -15.50 3.62
C ALA A 145 8.89 -15.42 4.82
N ARG A 146 9.64 -16.49 5.10
CA ARG A 146 10.71 -16.48 6.11
C ARG A 146 11.89 -15.61 5.70
N ASP A 147 12.26 -15.64 4.42
CA ASP A 147 13.35 -14.82 3.87
C ASP A 147 13.05 -13.31 4.01
N ILE A 148 11.79 -12.90 3.76
CA ILE A 148 11.33 -11.52 4.01
C ILE A 148 11.64 -11.09 5.45
N VAL A 149 11.26 -11.91 6.44
CA VAL A 149 11.52 -11.63 7.86
C VAL A 149 13.01 -11.65 8.18
N ALA A 150 13.75 -12.62 7.64
CA ALA A 150 15.18 -12.80 7.90
C ALA A 150 16.03 -11.63 7.38
N ARG A 151 15.60 -10.97 6.29
CA ARG A 151 16.22 -9.75 5.74
C ARG A 151 15.79 -8.47 6.47
N GLY A 152 15.02 -8.59 7.56
CA GLY A 152 14.69 -7.49 8.46
C GLY A 152 13.54 -6.60 7.99
N HIS A 153 12.72 -7.07 7.04
CA HIS A 153 11.48 -6.39 6.67
C HIS A 153 10.39 -6.60 7.72
N ILE A 154 9.43 -5.67 7.76
CA ILE A 154 8.23 -5.83 8.59
C ILE A 154 7.19 -6.62 7.79
N VAL A 155 6.59 -7.63 8.40
CA VAL A 155 5.54 -8.46 7.82
C VAL A 155 4.22 -8.25 8.57
N GLY A 156 3.18 -7.92 7.82
CA GLY A 156 1.81 -7.79 8.28
C GLY A 156 0.88 -8.77 7.56
N SER A 157 -0.35 -8.85 8.06
CA SER A 157 -1.41 -9.65 7.46
C SER A 157 -2.11 -8.90 6.33
N HIS A 158 -2.33 -9.57 5.20
CA HIS A 158 -3.31 -9.18 4.18
C HIS A 158 -4.51 -10.12 4.15
N THR A 159 -4.87 -10.67 5.32
CA THR A 159 -5.92 -11.69 5.55
C THR A 159 -5.60 -13.05 4.94
N MET A 160 -6.50 -14.01 5.17
CA MET A 160 -6.33 -15.38 4.70
C MET A 160 -6.51 -15.45 3.20
N ASP A 161 -7.62 -14.93 2.69
CA ASP A 161 -8.09 -15.13 1.31
C ASP A 161 -8.22 -13.83 0.50
N HIS A 162 -7.72 -12.72 1.01
CA HIS A 162 -7.81 -11.41 0.35
C HIS A 162 -9.27 -11.00 0.05
N VAL A 163 -10.12 -11.03 1.08
CA VAL A 163 -11.54 -10.66 0.99
C VAL A 163 -11.83 -9.37 1.77
N GLN A 164 -12.77 -8.57 1.26
CA GLN A 164 -13.17 -7.33 1.93
C GLN A 164 -13.90 -7.64 3.24
N LEU A 165 -13.22 -7.38 4.37
CA LEU A 165 -13.70 -7.69 5.72
C LEU A 165 -15.10 -7.15 6.05
N PRO A 166 -15.51 -5.94 5.63
CA PRO A 166 -16.84 -5.43 5.94
C PRO A 166 -18.00 -6.26 5.36
N LEU A 167 -17.76 -7.03 4.29
CA LEU A 167 -18.77 -7.84 3.61
C LEU A 167 -19.02 -9.20 4.28
N LEU A 168 -18.21 -9.54 5.29
CA LEU A 168 -18.20 -10.87 5.90
C LEU A 168 -19.15 -10.98 7.08
N SER A 169 -19.64 -12.21 7.29
CA SER A 169 -20.21 -12.61 8.58
C SER A 169 -19.15 -12.52 9.68
N HIS A 170 -19.56 -12.59 10.95
CA HIS A 170 -18.59 -12.57 12.05
C HIS A 170 -17.69 -13.82 12.06
N GLU A 171 -18.24 -14.98 11.70
CA GLU A 171 -17.51 -16.24 11.62
C GLU A 171 -16.46 -16.20 10.49
N ASP A 172 -16.86 -15.73 9.30
CA ASP A 172 -15.93 -15.59 8.19
C ASP A 172 -14.82 -14.55 8.50
N LEU A 173 -15.16 -13.44 9.17
CA LEU A 173 -14.17 -12.49 9.66
C LEU A 173 -13.15 -13.13 10.61
N GLN A 174 -13.63 -13.96 11.54
CA GLN A 174 -12.76 -14.70 12.45
C GLN A 174 -11.82 -15.62 11.68
N GLU A 175 -12.29 -16.34 10.68
CA GLU A 175 -11.41 -17.19 9.87
C GLU A 175 -10.39 -16.37 9.09
N GLN A 176 -10.78 -15.23 8.50
CA GLN A 176 -9.86 -14.36 7.78
C GLN A 176 -8.70 -13.84 8.63
N VAL A 177 -8.94 -13.57 9.91
CA VAL A 177 -7.93 -12.99 10.80
C VAL A 177 -7.25 -14.06 11.66
N LEU A 178 -8.01 -14.87 12.40
CA LEU A 178 -7.46 -15.89 13.30
C LEU A 178 -6.92 -17.12 12.53
N GLY A 179 -7.45 -17.41 11.33
CA GLY A 179 -6.80 -18.34 10.40
C GLY A 179 -5.42 -17.85 9.99
N THR A 180 -5.32 -16.57 9.64
CA THR A 180 -4.05 -15.94 9.28
C THR A 180 -3.05 -15.98 10.44
N GLU A 181 -3.48 -15.69 11.67
CA GLU A 181 -2.63 -15.80 12.86
C GLU A 181 -2.01 -17.19 13.00
N ARG A 182 -2.82 -18.25 12.88
CA ARG A 182 -2.34 -19.64 12.96
C ARG A 182 -1.29 -19.95 11.89
N VAL A 183 -1.49 -19.48 10.66
CA VAL A 183 -0.54 -19.69 9.56
C VAL A 183 0.78 -18.98 9.84
N PHE A 184 0.71 -17.72 10.27
CA PHE A 184 1.89 -16.92 10.61
C PHE A 184 2.65 -17.51 11.80
N GLU A 185 1.97 -17.92 12.87
CA GLU A 185 2.60 -18.59 14.01
C GLU A 185 3.31 -19.88 13.59
N ASN A 186 2.67 -20.69 12.75
CA ASN A 186 3.24 -21.96 12.30
C ASN A 186 4.43 -21.78 11.34
N VAL A 187 4.38 -20.78 10.46
CA VAL A 187 5.38 -20.61 9.40
C VAL A 187 6.49 -19.65 9.79
N LEU A 188 6.15 -18.55 10.45
CA LEU A 188 7.02 -17.43 10.78
C LEU A 188 7.32 -17.31 12.29
N GLY A 189 6.69 -18.14 13.12
CA GLY A 189 6.98 -18.26 14.55
C GLY A 189 6.25 -17.26 15.45
N ALA A 190 5.48 -16.34 14.88
CA ALA A 190 4.68 -15.36 15.63
C ALA A 190 3.48 -14.89 14.79
N ARG A 191 2.40 -14.45 15.46
CA ARG A 191 1.26 -13.80 14.79
C ARG A 191 1.62 -12.39 14.31
N PRO A 192 0.98 -11.87 13.25
CA PRO A 192 1.17 -10.49 12.83
C PRO A 192 0.39 -9.56 13.76
N TRP A 193 0.94 -8.38 14.02
CA TRP A 193 0.27 -7.29 14.73
C TRP A 193 -0.21 -6.18 13.80
N LEU A 194 0.29 -6.18 12.57
CA LEU A 194 -0.14 -5.28 11.51
C LEU A 194 -1.10 -6.00 10.58
N ILE A 195 -2.11 -5.29 10.11
CA ILE A 195 -3.03 -5.77 9.10
C ILE A 195 -3.30 -4.66 8.08
N ARG A 196 -3.28 -4.99 6.80
CA ARG A 196 -3.83 -4.13 5.75
C ARG A 196 -5.15 -4.74 5.29
N PRO A 197 -6.31 -4.11 5.55
CA PRO A 197 -7.58 -4.63 5.07
C PRO A 197 -7.58 -4.69 3.53
N PRO A 198 -7.96 -5.82 2.90
CA PRO A 198 -8.02 -5.94 1.44
C PRO A 198 -8.80 -4.80 0.78
N GLY A 199 -8.17 -4.17 -0.21
CA GLY A 199 -8.68 -2.99 -0.90
C GLY A 199 -8.86 -1.75 -0.01
N GLY A 200 -8.25 -1.70 1.17
CA GLY A 200 -8.47 -0.65 2.17
C GLY A 200 -9.88 -0.67 2.77
N SER A 201 -10.63 -1.76 2.58
CA SER A 201 -12.05 -1.84 2.94
C SER A 201 -12.23 -1.95 4.45
N ARG A 202 -12.86 -0.93 5.04
CA ARG A 202 -13.02 -0.77 6.49
C ARG A 202 -14.46 -0.46 6.87
N SER A 203 -14.77 -0.68 8.13
CA SER A 203 -16.02 -0.20 8.76
C SER A 203 -15.81 -0.09 10.26
N PRO A 204 -16.59 0.75 10.99
CA PRO A 204 -16.45 0.88 12.44
C PRO A 204 -16.53 -0.45 13.20
N ARG A 205 -17.34 -1.40 12.70
CA ARG A 205 -17.42 -2.77 13.23
C ARG A 205 -16.08 -3.50 13.15
N ILE A 206 -15.45 -3.47 11.97
CA ILE A 206 -14.18 -4.16 11.71
C ILE A 206 -13.05 -3.47 12.48
N ASP A 207 -13.03 -2.14 12.47
CA ASP A 207 -12.03 -1.35 13.16
C ASP A 207 -12.01 -1.64 14.67
N ALA A 208 -13.19 -1.63 15.31
CA ALA A 208 -13.31 -1.97 16.74
C ALA A 208 -12.85 -3.40 17.03
N TRP A 209 -13.28 -4.36 16.20
CA TRP A 209 -12.96 -5.77 16.41
C TRP A 209 -11.46 -6.08 16.26
N LEU A 210 -10.78 -5.43 15.30
CA LEU A 210 -9.33 -5.53 15.11
C LEU A 210 -8.58 -4.86 16.26
N ALA A 211 -9.00 -3.66 16.67
CA ALA A 211 -8.38 -2.95 17.78
C ALA A 211 -8.46 -3.70 19.12
N GLU A 212 -9.59 -4.36 19.41
CA GLU A 212 -9.75 -5.24 20.59
C GLU A 212 -8.73 -6.40 20.61
N ARG A 213 -8.14 -6.75 19.46
CA ARG A 213 -7.14 -7.80 19.28
C ARG A 213 -5.72 -7.26 19.13
N GLY A 214 -5.55 -5.97 19.38
CA GLY A 214 -4.27 -5.27 19.31
C GLY A 214 -3.74 -5.07 17.90
N TYR A 215 -4.57 -5.28 16.86
CA TYR A 215 -4.15 -5.05 15.48
C TYR A 215 -4.04 -3.56 15.17
N THR A 216 -3.01 -3.26 14.39
CA THR A 216 -2.84 -1.97 13.74
C THR A 216 -3.16 -2.06 12.27
N GLN A 217 -4.13 -1.26 11.85
CA GLN A 217 -4.49 -1.18 10.44
C GLN A 217 -3.53 -0.25 9.72
N VAL A 218 -2.85 -0.73 8.67
CA VAL A 218 -1.91 0.07 7.88
C VAL A 218 -2.45 0.26 6.47
N LEU A 219 -2.76 1.50 6.11
CA LEU A 219 -3.18 1.88 4.76
C LEU A 219 -2.02 2.56 4.02
N TRP A 220 -2.35 3.41 3.05
CA TRP A 220 -1.42 4.14 2.21
C TRP A 220 -2.08 5.43 1.73
N ASN A 221 -1.25 6.45 1.46
CA ASN A 221 -1.66 7.68 0.81
C ASN A 221 -1.04 7.82 -0.60
N LEU A 222 0.04 7.07 -0.87
CA LEU A 222 0.78 7.03 -2.14
C LEU A 222 0.47 5.73 -2.92
N GLY A 223 -0.74 5.63 -3.46
CA GLY A 223 -1.16 4.50 -4.29
C GLY A 223 -0.61 4.60 -5.71
N THR A 224 0.06 3.55 -6.19
CA THR A 224 0.70 3.54 -7.51
C THR A 224 -0.21 3.06 -8.65
N GLY A 225 -1.34 2.40 -8.33
CA GLY A 225 -2.24 1.85 -9.34
C GLY A 225 -1.62 0.74 -10.19
N ASP A 226 -0.55 0.13 -9.68
CA ASP A 226 0.24 -0.90 -10.35
C ASP A 226 -0.58 -2.13 -10.76
N PHE A 227 -1.60 -2.51 -9.98
CA PHE A 227 -2.56 -3.57 -10.33
C PHE A 227 -3.45 -3.24 -11.55
N GLN A 228 -3.44 -1.99 -12.04
CA GLN A 228 -4.26 -1.52 -13.18
C GLN A 228 -3.44 -1.33 -14.46
N VAL A 229 -2.13 -1.45 -14.39
CA VAL A 229 -1.19 -1.19 -15.49
C VAL A 229 -0.33 -2.42 -15.76
N ARG A 230 0.60 -2.32 -16.72
CA ARG A 230 1.48 -3.44 -17.11
C ARG A 230 2.93 -3.04 -17.37
N THR A 231 3.33 -1.81 -17.04
CA THR A 231 4.68 -1.30 -17.26
C THR A 231 5.16 -0.54 -16.04
N SER A 232 6.45 -0.62 -15.73
CA SER A 232 7.03 0.11 -14.61
C SER A 232 6.99 1.63 -14.83
N ASP A 233 7.03 2.10 -16.08
CA ASP A 233 6.83 3.51 -16.46
C ASP A 233 5.51 4.07 -15.96
N ASP A 234 4.43 3.30 -16.11
CA ASP A 234 3.10 3.73 -15.71
C ASP A 234 2.95 3.79 -14.17
N VAL A 235 3.63 2.87 -13.47
CA VAL A 235 3.73 2.84 -12.01
C VAL A 235 4.46 4.07 -11.51
N VAL A 236 5.68 4.34 -12.01
CA VAL A 236 6.51 5.50 -11.63
C VAL A 236 5.76 6.81 -11.91
N ARG A 237 5.15 6.95 -13.10
CA ARG A 237 4.38 8.14 -13.46
C ARG A 237 3.20 8.36 -12.53
N THR A 238 2.52 7.30 -12.11
CA THR A 238 1.40 7.40 -11.18
C THR A 238 1.86 7.76 -9.78
N PHE A 239 2.94 7.13 -9.29
CA PHE A 239 3.59 7.48 -8.03
C PHE A 239 3.90 8.98 -7.96
N THR A 240 4.65 9.48 -8.95
CA THR A 240 5.05 10.89 -9.03
C THR A 240 3.86 11.83 -9.00
N ARG A 241 2.85 11.56 -9.84
CA ARG A 241 1.62 12.37 -9.90
C ARG A 241 0.86 12.37 -8.57
N VAL A 242 0.81 11.24 -7.86
CA VAL A 242 0.12 11.12 -6.58
C VAL A 242 0.90 11.86 -5.50
N LEU A 243 2.22 11.70 -5.42
CA LEU A 243 3.09 12.40 -4.47
C LEU A 243 2.95 13.92 -4.58
N GLU A 244 3.08 14.47 -5.80
CA GLU A 244 2.94 15.91 -6.05
C GLU A 244 1.53 16.41 -5.74
N ARG A 245 0.51 15.59 -5.99
CA ARG A 245 -0.88 15.91 -5.65
C ARG A 245 -1.06 15.99 -4.14
N ARG A 246 -0.52 15.03 -3.38
CA ARG A 246 -0.60 15.00 -1.91
C ARG A 246 0.11 16.20 -1.29
N GLU A 247 1.29 16.55 -1.80
CA GLU A 247 2.02 17.72 -1.33
C GLU A 247 1.21 19.00 -1.56
N ARG A 248 0.64 19.17 -2.76
CA ARG A 248 -0.13 20.36 -3.13
C ARG A 248 -1.47 20.48 -2.39
N GLU A 249 -2.21 19.39 -2.23
CA GLU A 249 -3.59 19.41 -1.72
C GLU A 249 -3.68 19.22 -0.21
N ASN A 250 -2.72 18.51 0.39
CA ASN A 250 -2.76 18.10 1.79
C ASN A 250 -1.54 18.59 2.59
N GLY A 251 -0.50 19.12 1.93
CA GLY A 251 0.78 19.39 2.59
C GLY A 251 1.54 18.12 2.97
N GLU A 252 1.11 16.96 2.46
CA GLU A 252 1.73 15.66 2.69
C GLU A 252 2.90 15.49 1.70
N ARG A 253 4.13 15.62 2.18
CA ARG A 253 5.34 15.57 1.34
C ARG A 253 5.92 14.17 1.19
N GLY A 254 5.26 13.17 1.78
CA GLY A 254 5.71 11.80 1.79
C GLY A 254 4.60 10.85 2.21
N GLY A 255 4.96 9.60 2.40
CA GLY A 255 4.05 8.61 2.96
C GLY A 255 4.37 7.17 2.65
N ILE A 256 3.35 6.33 2.84
CA ILE A 256 3.43 4.89 2.61
C ILE A 256 3.01 4.59 1.17
N VAL A 257 3.91 3.97 0.42
CA VAL A 257 3.71 3.57 -0.98
C VAL A 257 3.07 2.20 -1.04
N LEU A 258 1.97 2.07 -1.78
CA LEU A 258 1.34 0.77 -2.07
C LEU A 258 1.80 0.24 -3.43
N LEU A 259 2.41 -0.95 -3.40
CA LEU A 259 2.79 -1.78 -4.54
C LEU A 259 2.32 -3.23 -4.29
N HIS A 260 2.42 -4.09 -5.28
CA HIS A 260 2.12 -5.52 -5.17
C HIS A 260 3.30 -6.34 -5.74
N ASP A 261 3.91 -7.19 -4.93
CA ASP A 261 5.07 -8.02 -5.32
C ASP A 261 4.69 -9.25 -6.16
N ILE A 262 3.41 -9.35 -6.55
CA ILE A 262 2.88 -10.37 -7.45
C ILE A 262 2.91 -9.95 -8.93
N HIS A 263 3.44 -8.75 -9.22
CA HIS A 263 3.52 -8.13 -10.54
C HIS A 263 4.96 -7.71 -10.87
N GLU A 264 5.44 -8.16 -12.03
CA GLU A 264 6.80 -7.86 -12.53
C GLU A 264 7.07 -6.35 -12.61
N TRP A 265 6.18 -5.62 -13.27
CA TRP A 265 6.30 -4.16 -13.45
C TRP A 265 6.26 -3.38 -12.12
N SER A 266 5.63 -3.92 -11.08
CA SER A 266 5.61 -3.31 -9.75
C SER A 266 6.97 -3.45 -9.06
N VAL A 267 7.60 -4.62 -9.18
CA VAL A 267 8.94 -4.88 -8.65
C VAL A 267 9.98 -4.06 -9.42
N GLU A 268 9.90 -4.02 -10.74
CA GLU A 268 10.79 -3.20 -11.59
C GLU A 268 10.65 -1.69 -11.35
N ALA A 269 9.50 -1.22 -10.86
CA ALA A 269 9.29 0.19 -10.58
C ALA A 269 10.06 0.68 -9.34
N LEU A 270 10.36 -0.20 -8.37
CA LEU A 270 11.03 0.18 -7.12
C LEU A 270 12.34 0.96 -7.34
N PRO A 271 13.36 0.42 -8.05
CA PRO A 271 14.63 1.14 -8.24
C PRO A 271 14.44 2.44 -9.03
N ARG A 272 13.44 2.48 -9.91
CA ARG A 272 13.12 3.67 -10.73
C ARG A 272 12.48 4.78 -9.91
N ILE A 273 11.60 4.42 -8.97
CA ILE A 273 11.05 5.36 -7.99
C ILE A 273 12.17 5.92 -7.11
N VAL A 274 13.08 5.06 -6.63
CA VAL A 274 14.23 5.51 -5.83
C VAL A 274 15.08 6.50 -6.61
N HIS A 275 15.42 6.18 -7.86
CA HIS A 275 16.19 7.10 -8.72
C HIS A 275 15.49 8.45 -8.94
N GLU A 276 14.18 8.45 -9.19
CA GLU A 276 13.37 9.67 -9.31
C GLU A 276 13.43 10.52 -8.02
N LEU A 277 13.40 9.90 -6.85
CA LEU A 277 13.54 10.60 -5.56
C LEU A 277 14.95 11.18 -5.37
N GLU A 278 15.99 10.44 -5.76
CA GLU A 278 17.37 10.92 -5.71
C GLU A 278 17.62 12.11 -6.67
N ASP A 279 17.03 12.09 -7.85
CA ASP A 279 17.11 13.21 -8.80
C ASP A 279 16.40 14.45 -8.27
N ARG A 280 15.23 14.27 -7.65
CA ARG A 280 14.56 15.34 -6.90
C ARG A 280 15.43 15.87 -5.77
N ASN A 281 16.17 15.01 -5.09
CA ASN A 281 17.08 15.41 -4.02
C ASN A 281 18.20 16.32 -4.51
N CYS A 282 18.68 16.17 -5.75
CA CYS A 282 19.63 17.13 -6.32
C CYS A 282 19.04 18.53 -6.41
N ALA A 283 17.81 18.66 -6.92
CA ALA A 283 17.13 19.95 -7.01
C ALA A 283 16.80 20.55 -5.63
N LEU A 284 16.36 19.70 -4.69
CA LEU A 284 16.04 20.12 -3.32
C LEU A 284 17.28 20.55 -2.54
N LEU A 285 18.42 19.88 -2.77
CA LEU A 285 19.71 20.24 -2.17
C LEU A 285 20.13 21.65 -2.61
N GLU A 286 20.03 21.95 -3.91
CA GLU A 286 20.31 23.29 -4.45
C GLU A 286 19.37 24.36 -3.87
N ALA A 287 18.10 24.00 -3.66
CA ALA A 287 17.10 24.88 -3.06
C ALA A 287 17.25 25.06 -1.53
N GLY A 288 18.11 24.27 -0.88
CA GLY A 288 18.25 24.26 0.58
C GLY A 288 17.02 23.68 1.30
N GLU A 289 16.25 22.82 0.64
CA GLU A 289 15.05 22.20 1.20
C GLU A 289 15.35 20.89 1.95
N GLU A 290 14.32 20.34 2.59
CA GLU A 290 14.33 18.96 3.07
C GLU A 290 14.44 18.00 1.87
N LEU A 291 15.25 16.96 2.01
CA LEU A 291 15.44 15.91 1.01
C LEU A 291 14.51 14.72 1.29
N TYR A 292 14.10 14.03 0.22
CA TYR A 292 13.42 12.75 0.30
C TYR A 292 14.29 11.69 0.96
N ASP A 293 13.72 11.04 1.96
CA ASP A 293 14.33 10.00 2.76
C ASP A 293 13.52 8.71 2.63
N VAL A 294 14.17 7.61 2.24
CA VAL A 294 13.54 6.28 2.32
C VAL A 294 13.74 5.76 3.73
N VAL A 295 12.63 5.60 4.45
CA VAL A 295 12.62 5.14 5.84
C VAL A 295 12.14 3.70 5.90
N ASP A 296 12.56 3.01 6.95
CA ASP A 296 12.19 1.62 7.26
C ASP A 296 11.33 1.50 8.52
N ASP A 297 11.23 2.58 9.28
CA ASP A 297 10.41 2.70 10.46
C ASP A 297 9.06 3.33 10.11
N PRO A 298 7.93 2.66 10.38
CA PRO A 298 6.62 3.24 10.13
C PRO A 298 6.19 4.26 11.20
N ARG A 299 6.86 4.34 12.36
CA ARG A 299 6.46 5.23 13.48
C ARG A 299 6.37 6.72 13.09
N PRO A 300 7.25 7.30 12.25
CA PRO A 300 7.08 8.69 11.78
C PRO A 300 5.75 8.97 11.07
N PHE A 301 5.04 7.94 10.58
CA PHE A 301 3.75 8.11 9.92
C PHE A 301 2.55 8.04 10.88
N PHE A 302 2.75 7.71 12.17
CA PHE A 302 1.63 7.62 13.11
C PHE A 302 2.02 7.70 14.59
N THR A 303 1.17 8.32 15.40
CA THR A 303 1.24 8.24 16.86
C THR A 303 0.34 7.14 17.41
N THR A 304 0.78 6.48 18.48
CA THR A 304 -0.07 5.52 19.22
C THR A 304 -1.31 6.19 19.83
N ARG A 305 -2.41 5.44 19.84
CA ARG A 305 -3.81 5.83 20.07
C ARG A 305 -4.16 6.64 21.32
N GLY A 306 -3.43 6.53 22.42
CA GLY A 306 -3.96 6.95 23.72
C GLY A 306 -5.39 6.39 23.95
N GLU A 307 -6.38 7.24 24.26
CA GLU A 307 -7.78 6.86 24.53
C GLU A 307 -8.76 7.02 23.33
N ALA A 308 -8.27 7.27 22.11
CA ALA A 308 -9.08 7.58 20.92
C ALA A 308 -10.00 6.41 20.46
N SER A 309 -10.96 6.63 19.53
CA SER A 309 -11.94 5.63 19.04
C SER A 309 -11.40 4.79 17.88
N ALA A 310 -11.73 3.49 17.77
CA ALA A 310 -11.02 2.55 16.89
C ALA A 310 -11.08 2.86 15.40
N SER A 311 -12.10 3.60 14.98
CA SER A 311 -12.27 4.05 13.60
C SER A 311 -11.48 5.31 13.24
N GLU A 312 -10.96 6.04 14.22
CA GLU A 312 -10.23 7.28 13.99
C GLU A 312 -8.86 7.03 13.37
N GLU A 313 -8.45 7.96 12.52
CA GLU A 313 -7.13 7.95 11.90
C GLU A 313 -6.09 8.35 12.94
N ALA A 314 -4.99 7.61 13.02
CA ALA A 314 -3.87 8.00 13.85
C ALA A 314 -3.27 9.29 13.27
N PRO A 315 -3.07 10.35 14.07
CA PRO A 315 -2.36 11.52 13.57
C PRO A 315 -0.92 11.13 13.24
N PRO A 316 -0.28 11.79 12.26
CA PRO A 316 1.12 11.54 11.96
C PRO A 316 1.98 11.81 13.19
N ALA A 317 2.97 10.96 13.43
CA ALA A 317 3.97 11.27 14.45
C ALA A 317 4.82 12.43 13.96
N MET A 318 5.17 13.31 14.90
CA MET A 318 6.24 14.26 14.67
C MET A 318 7.54 13.56 15.05
N PRO A 319 8.45 13.31 14.10
CA PRO A 319 9.75 12.76 14.44
C PRO A 319 10.51 13.72 15.36
N GLU A 320 11.34 13.16 16.25
CA GLU A 320 12.21 13.96 17.11
C GLU A 320 13.12 14.86 16.25
N PRO A 321 13.21 16.18 16.53
CA PRO A 321 13.97 17.10 15.69
C PRO A 321 15.42 16.68 15.45
N ALA A 322 16.10 16.19 16.49
CA ALA A 322 17.49 15.72 16.39
C ALA A 322 17.64 14.49 15.47
N TRP A 323 16.66 13.59 15.49
CA TRP A 323 16.65 12.42 14.61
C TRP A 323 16.46 12.84 13.15
N LEU A 324 15.54 13.76 12.89
CA LEU A 324 15.31 14.31 11.55
C LEU A 324 16.55 15.05 11.02
N GLU A 325 17.17 15.90 11.85
CA GLU A 325 18.38 16.63 11.49
C GLU A 325 19.54 15.69 11.14
N ALA A 326 19.76 14.64 11.93
CA ALA A 326 20.81 13.65 11.68
C ALA A 326 20.61 12.91 10.34
N ARG A 327 19.37 12.50 10.04
CA ARG A 327 19.04 11.84 8.76
C ARG A 327 19.22 12.79 7.58
N GLN A 328 18.75 14.03 7.70
CA GLN A 328 18.90 15.04 6.65
C GLN A 328 20.36 15.44 6.41
N ALA A 329 21.20 15.44 7.45
CA ALA A 329 22.64 15.66 7.29
C ALA A 329 23.30 14.56 6.43
N ARG A 330 22.97 13.29 6.70
CA ARG A 330 23.45 12.15 5.91
C ARG A 330 22.99 12.25 4.45
N LEU A 331 21.69 12.46 4.23
CA LEU A 331 21.12 12.57 2.87
C LEU A 331 21.77 13.69 2.06
N ARG A 332 22.12 14.82 2.69
CA ARG A 332 22.81 15.91 2.00
C ARG A 332 24.21 15.51 1.58
N ALA A 333 24.97 14.83 2.44
CA ALA A 333 26.30 14.33 2.09
C ALA A 333 26.23 13.33 0.91
N ASP A 334 25.26 12.41 0.94
CA ASP A 334 25.06 11.43 -0.14
C ASP A 334 24.62 12.11 -1.45
N ALA A 335 23.69 13.06 -1.36
CA ALA A 335 23.22 13.84 -2.50
C ALA A 335 24.34 14.69 -3.11
N GLU A 336 25.15 15.38 -2.31
CA GLU A 336 26.30 16.16 -2.80
C GLU A 336 27.24 15.29 -3.64
N ALA A 337 27.58 14.09 -3.14
CA ALA A 337 28.44 13.15 -3.85
C ALA A 337 27.80 12.64 -5.15
N ARG A 338 26.51 12.30 -5.13
CA ARG A 338 25.77 11.80 -6.31
C ARG A 338 25.60 12.89 -7.36
N CYS A 339 25.07 14.05 -6.98
CA CYS A 339 24.75 15.14 -7.91
C CYS A 339 26.01 15.70 -8.57
N ALA A 340 27.15 15.73 -7.85
CA ALA A 340 28.42 16.10 -8.44
C ALA A 340 28.87 15.13 -9.55
N ARG A 341 28.66 13.81 -9.38
CA ARG A 341 28.98 12.82 -10.42
C ARG A 341 28.13 13.01 -11.67
N LEU A 342 26.84 13.31 -11.51
CA LEU A 342 25.94 13.56 -12.64
C LEU A 342 26.30 14.83 -13.40
N ALA A 343 26.72 15.89 -12.71
CA ALA A 343 27.16 17.14 -13.35
C ALA A 343 28.48 16.99 -14.15
N MET A 344 29.22 15.90 -13.94
CA MET A 344 30.47 15.60 -14.66
C MET A 344 30.28 14.73 -15.91
N ARG A 345 29.08 14.16 -16.10
CA ARG A 345 28.69 13.42 -17.31
C ARG A 345 28.07 14.36 -18.32
#